data_AF-A0A377TYC6-F1
#
_entry.id   AF-A0A377TYC6-F1
#
_cell.length_a   1.000
_cell.length_b   1.000
_cell.length_c   1.000
_cell.angle_alpha   90.00
_cell.angle_beta   90.00
_cell.angle_gamma   90.00
#
_symmetry.space_group_name_H-M   'P 1'
#
loop_
_entity.id
_entity.type
_entity.pdbx_description
1 polymer ?
#
loop_
_entity_poly.entity_id
_entity_poly.type
_entity_poly.pdbx_seq_one_letter_code
_entity_poly.pdbx_strand_id
1 'polypeptide(L)'
;MERDLDNLTALYVAGLCGIGYGLRQIIDAQRACGIESENIVISGGAGQHPLVRQLLADACGVSVVSTASREPVLLGSAILGAVAGSVAASLPEAMKQFTQVDATYHSETAFSPLHQRRYAAYKALQQAGRLIRE
;
A
#
# COMPACT_ATOMS: atom_id res chain seq x y z
N MET A 1 12.45 -14.10 23.44
CA MET A 1 12.00 -12.79 22.93
C MET A 1 11.89 -11.88 24.14
N GLU A 2 12.75 -10.86 24.21
CA GLU A 2 12.71 -9.88 25.30
C GLU A 2 11.40 -9.07 25.23
N ARG A 3 10.87 -8.67 26.38
CA ARG A 3 9.55 -8.01 26.49
C ARG A 3 9.70 -6.52 26.80
N ASP A 4 10.64 -5.87 26.13
CA ASP A 4 10.83 -4.43 26.23
C ASP A 4 10.16 -3.69 25.05
N LEU A 5 10.16 -2.36 25.15
CA LEU A 5 9.55 -1.48 24.17
C LEU A 5 10.29 -1.51 22.82
N ASP A 6 11.61 -1.68 22.85
CA ASP A 6 12.44 -1.70 21.65
C ASP A 6 12.14 -2.93 20.80
N ASN A 7 12.02 -4.11 21.44
CA ASN A 7 11.63 -5.32 20.74
C ASN A 7 10.18 -5.27 20.25
N LEU A 8 9.26 -4.66 21.01
CA LEU A 8 7.88 -4.44 20.53
C LEU A 8 7.87 -3.55 19.28
N THR A 9 8.66 -2.48 19.28
CA THR A 9 8.80 -1.56 18.14
C THR A 9 9.39 -2.27 16.92
N ALA A 10 10.45 -3.08 17.14
CA ALA A 10 11.06 -3.87 16.08
C ALA A 10 10.08 -4.87 15.46
N LEU A 11 9.26 -5.55 16.27
CA LEU A 11 8.22 -6.46 15.80
C LEU A 11 7.11 -5.73 15.04
N TYR A 12 6.68 -4.56 15.51
CA TYR A 12 5.70 -3.73 14.82
C TYR A 12 6.20 -3.34 13.42
N VAL A 13 7.42 -2.80 13.33
CA VAL A 13 8.04 -2.43 12.05
C VAL A 13 8.26 -3.65 11.15
N ALA A 14 8.69 -4.78 11.70
CA ALA A 14 8.85 -6.01 10.94
C ALA A 14 7.51 -6.52 10.38
N GLY A 15 6.43 -6.43 11.16
CA GLY A 15 5.08 -6.76 10.73
C GLY A 15 4.60 -5.86 9.58
N LEU A 16 4.78 -4.55 9.70
CA LEU A 16 4.46 -3.60 8.62
C LEU A 16 5.27 -3.88 7.35
N CYS A 17 6.59 -4.11 7.47
CA CYS A 17 7.42 -4.52 6.35
C CYS A 17 6.90 -5.81 5.71
N GLY A 18 6.48 -6.80 6.51
CA GLY A 18 5.90 -8.05 6.02
C GLY A 18 4.63 -7.83 5.19
N ILE A 19 3.74 -6.93 5.62
CA ILE A 19 2.56 -6.51 4.84
C ILE A 19 2.99 -5.86 3.53
N GLY A 20 3.96 -4.93 3.59
CA GLY A 20 4.52 -4.28 2.41
C GLY A 20 5.15 -5.26 1.41
N TYR A 21 5.85 -6.29 1.89
CA TYR A 21 6.42 -7.33 1.02
C TYR A 21 5.33 -8.21 0.38
N GLY A 22 4.25 -8.52 1.11
CA GLY A 22 3.08 -9.16 0.52
C GLY A 22 2.45 -8.31 -0.59
N LEU A 23 2.29 -7.00 -0.36
CA LEU A 23 1.83 -6.06 -1.37
C LEU A 23 2.79 -5.98 -2.58
N ARG A 24 4.09 -5.98 -2.33
CA ARG A 24 5.10 -6.04 -3.40
C ARG A 24 4.99 -7.30 -4.26
N GLN A 25 4.67 -8.46 -3.67
CA GLN A 25 4.42 -9.67 -4.46
C GLN A 25 3.22 -9.50 -5.41
N ILE A 26 2.16 -8.79 -4.97
CA ILE A 26 1.00 -8.49 -5.82
C ILE A 26 1.41 -7.59 -6.99
N ILE A 27 2.20 -6.54 -6.72
CA ILE A 27 2.71 -5.64 -7.76
C ILE A 27 3.63 -6.38 -8.74
N ASP A 28 4.52 -7.23 -8.25
CA ASP A 28 5.40 -8.04 -9.10
C ASP A 28 4.58 -9.02 -9.98
N ALA A 29 3.50 -9.60 -9.44
CA ALA A 29 2.59 -10.46 -10.20
C ALA A 29 1.82 -9.67 -11.27
N GLN A 30 1.34 -8.47 -10.94
CA GLN A 30 0.73 -7.55 -11.92
C GLN A 30 1.70 -7.20 -13.05
N ARG A 31 2.95 -6.87 -12.71
CA ARG A 31 4.01 -6.58 -13.70
C ARG A 31 4.31 -7.78 -14.59
N ALA A 32 4.33 -9.00 -14.04
CA ALA A 32 4.49 -10.23 -14.84
C ALA A 32 3.34 -10.44 -15.84
N CYS A 33 2.16 -9.86 -15.59
CA CYS A 33 1.03 -9.82 -16.51
C CYS A 33 1.01 -8.58 -17.43
N GLY A 34 2.06 -7.75 -17.43
CA GLY A 34 2.15 -6.53 -18.25
C GLY A 34 1.45 -5.30 -17.68
N ILE A 35 1.06 -5.32 -16.40
CA ILE A 35 0.45 -4.18 -15.71
C ILE A 35 1.53 -3.43 -14.91
N GLU A 36 1.94 -2.26 -15.38
CA GLU A 36 2.85 -1.37 -14.66
C GLU A 36 2.07 -0.49 -13.68
N SER A 37 2.30 -0.69 -12.38
CA SER A 37 1.73 0.12 -11.31
C SER A 37 2.78 1.05 -10.72
N GLU A 38 2.63 2.35 -10.94
CA GLU A 38 3.59 3.37 -10.48
C GLU A 38 3.23 3.95 -9.10
N ASN A 39 1.96 3.84 -8.71
CA ASN A 39 1.43 4.42 -7.49
C ASN A 39 0.46 3.45 -6.81
N ILE A 40 0.50 3.43 -5.48
CA ILE A 40 -0.49 2.77 -4.62
C ILE A 40 -1.36 3.86 -4.02
N VAL A 41 -2.66 3.89 -4.34
CA VAL A 41 -3.61 4.76 -3.63
C VAL A 41 -4.09 4.05 -2.38
N ILE A 42 -3.68 4.53 -1.21
CA ILE A 42 -4.03 3.93 0.08
C ILE A 42 -5.25 4.61 0.69
N SER A 43 -6.13 3.79 1.27
CA SER A 43 -7.32 4.26 1.96
C SER A 43 -7.67 3.31 3.12
N GLY A 44 -8.56 3.74 4.03
CA GLY A 44 -8.96 2.97 5.20
C GLY A 44 -8.02 3.09 6.41
N GLY A 45 -8.48 2.57 7.56
CA GLY A 45 -7.85 2.80 8.87
C GLY A 45 -6.41 2.31 9.00
N ALA A 46 -6.09 1.14 8.44
CA ALA A 46 -4.76 0.54 8.54
C ALA A 46 -3.65 1.38 7.87
N GLY A 47 -4.03 2.26 6.94
CA GLY A 47 -3.11 3.14 6.22
C GLY A 47 -3.08 4.58 6.71
N GLN A 48 -3.67 4.93 7.87
CA GLN A 48 -3.76 6.33 8.29
C GLN A 48 -2.45 6.91 8.82
N HIS A 49 -1.60 6.08 9.43
CA HIS A 49 -0.38 6.59 10.09
C HIS A 49 0.74 6.87 9.05
N PRO A 50 1.40 8.04 9.08
CA PRO A 50 2.46 8.38 8.12
C PRO A 50 3.59 7.35 8.03
N LEU A 51 4.01 6.79 9.17
CA LEU A 51 5.01 5.72 9.21
C LEU A 51 4.61 4.48 8.40
N VAL A 52 3.33 4.09 8.45
CA VAL A 52 2.84 2.94 7.68
C VAL A 52 2.93 3.25 6.19
N ARG A 53 2.49 4.44 5.77
CA ARG A 53 2.53 4.87 4.36
C ARG A 53 3.97 4.91 3.82
N GLN A 54 4.90 5.45 4.60
CA GLN A 54 6.31 5.49 4.22
C GLN A 54 6.92 4.09 4.11
N LEU A 55 6.71 3.23 5.12
CA LEU A 55 7.24 1.86 5.09
C LEU A 55 6.67 1.03 3.94
N LEU A 56 5.41 1.24 3.56
CA LEU A 56 4.81 0.61 2.39
C LEU A 56 5.45 1.11 1.09
N ALA A 57 5.68 2.42 0.95
CA ALA A 57 6.37 2.99 -0.20
C ALA A 57 7.79 2.42 -0.34
N ASP A 58 8.55 2.39 0.76
CA ASP A 58 9.92 1.85 0.80
C ASP A 58 9.96 0.34 0.51
N ALA A 59 9.01 -0.42 1.07
CA ALA A 59 8.94 -1.86 0.87
C ALA A 59 8.58 -2.24 -0.57
N CYS A 60 7.62 -1.53 -1.18
CA CYS A 60 7.13 -1.78 -2.53
C CYS A 60 8.02 -1.16 -3.62
N GLY A 61 8.77 -0.11 -3.30
CA GLY A 61 9.59 0.62 -4.26
C GLY A 61 8.78 1.52 -5.22
N VAL A 62 7.53 1.83 -4.88
CA VAL A 62 6.62 2.71 -5.65
C VAL A 62 5.99 3.74 -4.71
N SER A 63 5.47 4.83 -5.24
CA SER A 63 4.92 5.88 -4.39
C SER A 63 3.57 5.45 -3.78
N VAL A 64 3.32 5.87 -2.54
CA VAL A 64 2.03 5.69 -1.86
C VAL A 64 1.32 7.03 -1.79
N VAL A 65 0.10 7.10 -2.31
CA VAL A 65 -0.74 8.30 -2.34
C VAL A 65 -1.91 8.11 -1.38
N SER A 66 -2.06 9.02 -0.44
CA SER A 66 -3.20 9.06 0.48
C SER A 66 -4.26 10.03 -0.02
N THR A 67 -5.53 9.74 0.29
CA THR A 67 -6.67 10.58 -0.11
C THR A 67 -7.21 11.38 1.07
N ALA A 68 -7.72 12.58 0.82
CA ALA A 68 -8.28 13.45 1.85
C ALA A 68 -9.61 12.92 2.43
N SER A 69 -10.28 12.01 1.70
CA SER A 69 -11.53 11.42 2.13
C SER A 69 -11.32 10.39 3.24
N ARG A 70 -11.91 10.64 4.40
CA ARG A 70 -11.95 9.68 5.52
C ARG A 70 -12.80 8.45 5.20
N GLU A 71 -13.80 8.63 4.35
CA GLU A 71 -14.78 7.61 3.96
C GLU A 71 -14.75 7.38 2.44
N PRO A 72 -13.68 6.75 1.92
CA PRO A 72 -13.45 6.59 0.48
C PRO A 72 -14.55 5.78 -0.22
N VAL A 73 -15.13 4.80 0.48
CA VAL A 73 -16.23 3.97 -0.05
C VAL A 73 -17.50 4.80 -0.20
N LEU A 74 -17.87 5.58 0.82
CA LEU A 74 -19.04 6.46 0.77
C LEU A 74 -18.88 7.55 -0.30
N LEU A 75 -17.69 8.12 -0.42
CA LEU A 75 -17.38 9.08 -1.49
C LEU A 75 -17.53 8.44 -2.88
N GLY A 76 -17.06 7.21 -3.07
CA GLY A 76 -17.27 6.46 -4.31
C GLY A 76 -18.75 6.27 -4.64
N SER A 77 -19.58 5.91 -3.65
CA SER A 77 -21.03 5.82 -3.83
C SER A 77 -21.67 7.17 -4.20
N ALA A 78 -21.25 8.26 -3.57
CA ALA A 78 -21.74 9.60 -3.88
C ALA A 78 -21.34 10.05 -5.30
N ILE A 79 -20.12 9.74 -5.74
CA ILE A 79 -19.64 9.99 -7.10
C ILE A 79 -20.52 9.27 -8.13
N LEU A 80 -20.85 7.99 -7.89
CA LEU A 80 -21.75 7.25 -8.78
C LEU A 80 -23.16 7.85 -8.81
N GLY A 81 -23.67 8.26 -7.64
CA GLY A 81 -24.95 8.97 -7.53
C GLY A 81 -24.95 10.31 -8.28
N ALA A 82 -23.86 11.07 -8.22
CA ALA A 82 -23.71 12.34 -8.92
C ALA A 82 -23.75 12.17 -10.44
N VAL A 83 -23.14 11.11 -10.98
CA VAL A 83 -23.21 10.80 -12.42
C VAL A 83 -24.63 10.36 -12.80
N ALA A 84 -25.25 9.47 -12.03
CA ALA A 84 -26.61 9.00 -12.30
C ALA A 84 -27.66 10.13 -12.19
N GLY A 85 -27.44 11.09 -11.30
CA GLY A 85 -28.27 12.28 -11.13
C GLY A 85 -27.92 13.44 -12.05
N SER A 86 -27.05 13.24 -13.04
CA SER A 86 -26.60 14.28 -13.99
C SER A 86 -25.97 15.52 -13.34
N VAL A 87 -25.44 15.39 -12.13
CA VAL A 87 -24.65 16.43 -11.44
C VAL A 87 -23.24 16.54 -12.03
N ALA A 88 -22.71 15.42 -12.55
CA ALA A 88 -21.46 15.36 -13.31
C ALA A 88 -21.69 14.57 -14.59
N ALA A 89 -21.04 14.95 -15.70
CA ALA A 89 -21.33 14.34 -17.01
C ALA A 89 -20.68 12.96 -17.19
N SER A 90 -19.66 12.62 -16.41
CA SER A 90 -18.99 11.32 -16.47
C SER A 90 -18.31 10.93 -15.17
N LEU A 91 -18.00 9.64 -15.00
CA LEU A 91 -17.28 9.14 -13.83
C LEU A 91 -15.87 9.76 -13.69
N PRO A 92 -15.03 9.88 -14.75
CA PRO A 92 -13.73 10.54 -14.61
C PRO A 92 -13.81 12.02 -14.22
N GLU A 93 -14.82 12.74 -14.73
CA GLU A 93 -15.07 14.13 -14.33
C GLU A 93 -15.49 14.23 -12.86
N ALA A 94 -16.44 13.39 -12.43
CA ALA A 94 -16.87 13.32 -11.05
C ALA A 94 -15.71 12.95 -10.11
N MET A 95 -14.87 11.98 -10.48
CA MET A 95 -13.66 11.65 -9.70
C MET A 95 -12.72 12.84 -9.57
N LYS A 96 -12.44 13.58 -10.66
CA LYS A 96 -11.61 14.79 -10.61
C LYS A 96 -12.21 15.90 -9.76
N GLN A 97 -13.53 16.04 -9.77
CA GLN A 97 -14.24 17.08 -9.04
C GLN A 97 -14.35 16.78 -7.53
N PHE A 98 -14.58 15.52 -7.16
CA PHE A 98 -14.95 15.14 -5.80
C PHE A 98 -13.82 14.46 -5.00
N THR A 99 -12.72 14.09 -5.63
CA THR A 99 -11.57 13.47 -4.94
C THR A 99 -10.40 14.43 -4.80
N GLN A 100 -9.62 14.26 -3.74
CA GLN A 100 -8.43 15.06 -3.48
C GLN A 100 -7.33 14.18 -2.87
N VAL A 101 -6.10 14.39 -3.33
CA VAL A 101 -4.89 13.83 -2.71
C VAL A 101 -4.59 14.58 -1.41
N ASP A 102 -4.33 13.82 -0.34
CA ASP A 102 -3.88 14.36 0.94
C ASP A 102 -2.36 14.53 0.95
N ALA A 103 -1.63 13.42 0.75
CA ALA A 103 -0.18 13.41 0.72
C ALA A 103 0.36 12.25 -0.13
N THR A 104 1.56 12.44 -0.68
CA THR A 104 2.31 11.43 -1.43
C THR A 104 3.61 11.09 -0.71
N TYR A 105 3.89 9.80 -0.58
CA TYR A 105 5.06 9.23 0.07
C TYR A 105 5.89 8.52 -0.99
N HIS A 106 7.12 8.99 -1.20
CA HIS A 106 8.04 8.39 -2.15
C HIS A 106 8.94 7.38 -1.44
N SER A 107 9.36 6.34 -2.16
CA SER A 107 10.30 5.37 -1.64
C SER A 107 11.66 6.02 -1.39
N GLU A 108 12.22 5.79 -0.20
CA GLU A 108 13.53 6.29 0.18
C GLU A 108 14.62 5.33 -0.33
N THR A 109 15.44 5.84 -1.24
CA THR A 109 16.47 5.08 -1.93
C THR A 109 17.52 4.50 -0.98
N ALA A 110 17.79 5.20 0.14
CA ALA A 110 18.76 4.74 1.15
C ALA A 110 18.40 3.37 1.74
N PHE A 111 17.11 3.02 1.83
CA PHE A 111 16.65 1.76 2.40
C PHE A 111 16.37 0.67 1.36
N SER A 112 16.43 1.00 0.07
CA SER A 112 16.14 0.05 -1.02
C SER A 112 16.95 -1.26 -0.94
N PRO A 113 18.29 -1.24 -0.72
CA PRO A 113 19.06 -2.48 -0.57
C PRO A 113 18.62 -3.34 0.63
N LEU A 114 18.17 -2.70 1.71
CA LEU A 114 17.66 -3.41 2.89
C LEU A 114 16.33 -4.09 2.58
N HIS A 115 15.38 -3.38 1.97
CA HIS A 115 14.10 -3.96 1.57
C HIS A 115 14.27 -5.07 0.53
N GLN A 116 15.21 -4.93 -0.42
CA GLN A 116 15.51 -5.98 -1.40
C GLN A 116 15.97 -7.28 -0.73
N ARG A 117 16.92 -7.21 0.22
CA ARG A 117 17.39 -8.40 0.96
C ARG A 117 16.28 -9.03 1.79
N ARG A 118 15.50 -8.22 2.51
CA ARG A 118 14.38 -8.68 3.33
C ARG A 118 13.28 -9.30 2.47
N TYR A 119 13.00 -8.75 1.31
CA TYR A 119 12.02 -9.30 0.37
C TYR A 119 12.45 -10.67 -0.19
N ALA A 120 13.74 -10.83 -0.51
CA ALA A 120 14.28 -12.14 -0.87
C ALA A 120 14.11 -13.17 0.25
N ALA A 121 14.45 -12.79 1.49
CA ALA A 121 14.24 -13.66 2.67
C ALA A 121 12.77 -13.99 2.90
N TYR A 122 11.87 -13.02 2.75
CA TYR A 122 10.43 -13.21 2.86
C TYR A 122 9.90 -14.27 1.87
N LYS A 123 10.33 -14.21 0.61
CA LYS A 123 9.98 -15.23 -0.40
C LYS A 123 10.54 -16.62 -0.05
N ALA A 124 11.78 -16.69 0.41
CA ALA A 124 12.40 -17.96 0.82
C ALA A 124 11.65 -18.61 1.99
N LEU A 125 11.25 -17.81 2.99
CA LEU A 125 10.45 -18.29 4.13
C LEU A 125 9.06 -18.79 3.70
N GLN A 126 8.39 -18.07 2.79
CA GLN A 126 7.12 -18.55 2.23
C GLN A 126 7.29 -19.88 1.49
N GLN A 127 8.35 -20.03 0.69
CA GLN A 127 8.63 -21.27 -0.04
C GLN A 127 8.89 -22.44 0.91
N ALA A 128 9.75 -22.26 1.92
CA ALA A 128 9.99 -23.27 2.94
C ALA A 128 8.69 -23.66 3.66
N GLY A 129 7.87 -22.67 4.03
CA GLY A 129 6.56 -22.92 4.65
C GLY A 129 5.56 -23.67 3.76
N ARG A 130 5.66 -23.57 2.43
CA ARG A 130 4.85 -24.39 1.50
C ARG A 130 5.34 -25.84 1.48
N LEU A 131 6.65 -26.05 1.31
CA LEU A 131 7.26 -27.37 1.28
C LEU A 131 7.04 -28.19 2.55
N ILE A 132 6.93 -27.54 3.72
CA ILE A 132 6.65 -28.22 5.00
C ILE A 132 5.19 -28.69 5.11
N ARG A 133 4.26 -28.02 4.41
CA ARG A 133 2.83 -28.34 4.47
C ARG A 133 2.40 -29.39 3.44
N GLU A 134 3.22 -29.59 2.41
CA GLU A 134 3.07 -30.65 1.40
C GLU A 134 3.61 -31.97 1.95
#